data_AF-A0A965L9F5-F1
#
_entry.id   AF-A0A965L9F5-F1
#
_cell.length_a   1.000
_cell.length_b   1.000
_cell.length_c   1.000
_cell.angle_alpha   90.00
_cell.angle_beta   90.00
_cell.angle_gamma   90.00
#
_symmetry.space_group_name_H-M   'P 1'
#
loop_
_entity.id
_entity.type
_entity.pdbx_description
1 polymer ?
#
loop_
_entity_poly.entity_id
_entity_poly.type
_entity_poly.pdbx_seq_one_letter_code
_entity_poly.pdbx_strand_id
1 'polypeptide(L)'
;MATTTTLSGPALNNLKSFNGSEANAFQKLVQELVSQNVQVELRNRMVHALPSNYMPGTFVKGTDRIRYVRYPDISHSLTELSEGVTPDPVVNLSVRTEYFSVKQYGAYTSLSDIVQQDSPHDLVSIASERISFAAAQSMDRIVRDVMNAGSARVYYASKFDTGAAITSRASLAAATIDGSGTAATRQDYKLNGLEVKKAVARLKAANIPAFPDGFYRCIIHPNQQFDLLTDTSGHGFLEATKYTQSLDMLNGEIGAYSGVRFLVSPEAKVFDQGGVNIYSALFFGPDAFVVGDSQTMQTYFIAPGGDHSDPLSQRALLGYKVRFGAMIVGEAAVSDYSGLNKAAVVTNKVLTTSVATITTSAAHGLFAGETVKLQGVDAQLNGLSLVVASVPSATTFTISGTFTAVASVAVSDGFVANVVPQTSTGITRYLRLETRATAL
;
A
#
# COMPACT_ATOMS: atom_id res chain seq x y z
N MET A 1 -10.59 50.94 -31.82
CA MET A 1 -10.22 49.51 -31.94
C MET A 1 -9.08 49.24 -30.97
N ALA A 2 -9.38 48.65 -29.82
CA ALA A 2 -8.35 48.11 -28.92
C ALA A 2 -8.87 46.77 -28.42
N THR A 3 -8.14 45.73 -28.78
CA THR A 3 -8.46 44.31 -28.74
C THR A 3 -8.41 43.74 -27.32
N THR A 4 -9.43 42.95 -27.01
CA THR A 4 -9.55 42.04 -25.88
C THR A 4 -8.50 40.92 -26.00
N THR A 5 -7.69 40.71 -24.97
CA THR A 5 -6.90 39.48 -24.79
C THR A 5 -7.29 38.85 -23.45
N THR A 6 -8.18 37.87 -23.53
CA THR A 6 -8.50 36.96 -22.43
C THR A 6 -7.38 35.95 -22.26
N LEU A 7 -6.60 36.05 -21.19
CA LEU A 7 -5.74 34.96 -20.73
C LEU A 7 -6.61 33.94 -19.98
N SER A 8 -6.96 32.84 -20.65
CA SER A 8 -7.64 31.71 -20.04
C SER A 8 -6.64 30.81 -19.32
N GLY A 9 -6.66 30.83 -17.98
CA GLY A 9 -6.10 29.78 -17.13
C GLY A 9 -7.19 28.75 -16.76
N PRO A 10 -6.82 27.53 -16.32
CA PRO A 10 -7.78 26.46 -16.04
C PRO A 10 -8.75 26.84 -14.90
N ALA A 11 -10.01 26.50 -15.13
CA ALA A 11 -11.22 26.92 -14.43
C ALA A 11 -11.15 27.05 -12.89
N LEU A 12 -11.27 28.29 -12.40
CA LEU A 12 -11.63 28.64 -11.01
C LEU A 12 -13.17 28.65 -10.79
N ASN A 13 -13.93 27.89 -11.57
CA ASN A 13 -15.39 28.05 -11.68
C ASN A 13 -16.24 27.35 -10.62
N ASN A 14 -15.70 27.03 -9.44
CA ASN A 14 -16.46 26.35 -8.37
C ASN A 14 -16.56 27.14 -7.06
N LEU A 15 -16.44 28.47 -7.07
CA LEU A 15 -16.80 29.28 -5.91
C LEU A 15 -18.33 29.43 -5.84
N LYS A 16 -19.01 28.47 -5.20
CA LYS A 16 -20.37 28.69 -4.68
C LYS A 16 -20.32 29.90 -3.75
N SER A 17 -21.21 30.87 -4.00
CA SER A 17 -21.37 32.07 -3.19
C SER A 17 -21.59 31.72 -1.72
N PHE A 18 -20.76 32.22 -0.82
CA PHE A 18 -21.03 32.16 0.61
C PHE A 18 -20.82 33.53 1.24
N ASN A 19 -21.94 34.15 1.58
CA ASN A 19 -22.04 35.35 2.40
C ASN A 19 -21.29 35.15 3.72
N GLY A 20 -20.28 35.97 3.95
CA GLY A 20 -19.56 36.13 5.21
C GLY A 20 -18.54 37.24 5.05
N SER A 21 -18.61 38.25 5.92
CA SER A 21 -17.83 39.50 5.93
C SER A 21 -16.42 39.41 5.35
N GLU A 22 -16.00 40.41 4.57
CA GLU A 22 -14.78 40.48 3.75
C GLU A 22 -13.46 40.07 4.46
N ALA A 23 -13.37 40.19 5.80
CA ALA A 23 -12.25 39.65 6.59
C ALA A 23 -12.09 38.11 6.48
N ASN A 24 -13.18 37.37 6.25
CA ASN A 24 -13.17 35.92 6.06
C ASN A 24 -12.70 35.50 4.66
N ALA A 25 -12.75 36.39 3.66
CA ALA A 25 -12.37 36.05 2.29
C ALA A 25 -10.85 35.98 2.12
N PHE A 26 -10.12 36.92 2.73
CA PHE A 26 -8.65 36.92 2.69
C PHE A 26 -8.05 35.78 3.52
N GLN A 27 -8.56 35.51 4.73
CA GLN A 27 -8.15 34.35 5.52
C GLN A 27 -8.38 33.03 4.80
N LYS A 28 -9.52 32.87 4.12
CA LYS A 28 -9.81 31.67 3.31
C LYS A 28 -8.92 31.57 2.07
N LEU A 29 -8.61 32.69 1.41
CA LEU A 29 -7.68 32.73 0.29
C LEU A 29 -6.26 32.32 0.72
N VAL A 30 -5.78 32.85 1.85
CA VAL A 30 -4.47 32.49 2.42
C VAL A 30 -4.45 31.01 2.81
N GLN A 31 -5.52 30.50 3.43
CA GLN A 31 -5.63 29.09 3.77
C GLN A 31 -5.61 28.19 2.53
N GLU A 32 -6.32 28.57 1.46
CA GLU A 32 -6.33 27.84 0.19
C GLU A 32 -4.94 27.88 -0.49
N LEU A 33 -4.28 29.04 -0.52
CA LEU A 33 -2.94 29.18 -1.12
C LEU A 33 -1.89 28.36 -0.36
N VAL A 34 -1.94 28.39 0.98
CA VAL A 34 -1.10 27.54 1.83
C VAL A 34 -1.37 26.07 1.51
N SER A 35 -2.64 25.65 1.43
CA SER A 35 -3.00 24.27 1.11
C SER A 35 -2.53 23.81 -0.28
N GLN A 36 -2.56 24.69 -1.30
CA GLN A 36 -2.07 24.38 -2.64
C GLN A 36 -0.55 24.26 -2.67
N ASN A 37 0.17 25.18 -2.02
CA ASN A 37 1.64 25.12 -1.93
C ASN A 37 2.10 23.88 -1.15
N VAL A 38 1.43 23.56 -0.04
CA VAL A 38 1.62 22.30 0.70
C VAL A 38 1.45 21.10 -0.25
N GLN A 39 0.37 21.06 -1.03
CA GLN A 39 0.08 19.93 -1.93
C GLN A 39 1.10 19.77 -3.08
N VAL A 40 1.61 20.88 -3.63
CA VAL A 40 2.63 20.84 -4.69
C VAL A 40 3.97 20.33 -4.14
N GLU A 41 4.39 20.80 -2.96
CA GLU A 41 5.62 20.32 -2.31
C GLU A 41 5.55 18.85 -1.90
N LEU A 42 4.38 18.39 -1.43
CA LEU A 42 4.17 17.00 -1.06
C LEU A 42 4.33 16.04 -2.25
N ARG A 43 3.79 16.41 -3.42
CA ARG A 43 3.82 15.57 -4.63
C ARG A 43 5.24 15.30 -5.13
N ASN A 44 6.15 16.26 -4.94
CA ASN A 44 7.51 16.16 -5.45
C ASN A 44 8.44 15.32 -4.54
N ARG A 45 8.05 15.03 -3.29
CA ARG A 45 8.95 14.45 -2.27
C ARG A 45 8.60 13.02 -1.85
N MET A 46 7.40 12.54 -2.14
CA MET A 46 6.95 11.20 -1.74
C MET A 46 7.31 10.16 -2.80
N VAL A 47 8.41 9.42 -2.61
CA VAL A 47 8.93 8.45 -3.60
C VAL A 47 8.15 7.12 -3.59
N HIS A 48 7.77 6.62 -2.42
CA HIS A 48 7.02 5.37 -2.29
C HIS A 48 5.55 5.56 -2.67
N ALA A 49 4.98 6.73 -2.39
CA ALA A 49 3.59 7.06 -2.74
C ALA A 49 3.45 7.93 -4.01
N LEU A 50 4.37 7.80 -4.98
CA LEU A 50 4.19 8.44 -6.28
C LEU A 50 2.95 7.85 -6.98
N PRO A 51 2.04 8.67 -7.54
CA PRO A 51 0.83 8.17 -8.22
C PRO A 51 1.09 7.18 -9.36
N SER A 52 2.28 7.23 -9.96
CA SER A 52 2.68 6.27 -10.99
C SER A 52 3.04 4.88 -10.42
N ASN A 53 3.44 4.79 -9.14
CA ASN A 53 3.98 3.58 -8.52
C ASN A 53 2.92 2.65 -7.94
N TYR A 54 1.73 3.15 -7.59
CA TYR A 54 0.71 2.42 -6.85
C TYR A 54 -0.62 2.37 -7.59
N MET A 55 -1.47 1.43 -7.20
CA MET A 55 -2.86 1.39 -7.65
C MET A 55 -3.80 2.07 -6.65
N PRO A 56 -4.71 2.95 -7.09
CA PRO A 56 -5.60 3.65 -6.17
C PRO A 56 -6.68 2.71 -5.62
N GLY A 57 -6.85 2.74 -4.30
CA GLY A 57 -7.95 2.08 -3.62
C GLY A 57 -9.18 3.00 -3.51
N THR A 58 -10.37 2.41 -3.41
CA THR A 58 -11.63 3.16 -3.25
C THR A 58 -12.16 3.02 -1.83
N PHE A 59 -12.45 4.13 -1.15
CA PHE A 59 -13.03 4.11 0.19
C PHE A 59 -14.46 3.57 0.19
N VAL A 60 -14.76 2.63 1.09
CA VAL A 60 -16.10 2.09 1.28
C VAL A 60 -16.81 2.87 2.38
N LYS A 61 -17.72 3.76 1.99
CA LYS A 61 -18.50 4.60 2.92
C LYS A 61 -19.25 3.74 3.94
N GLY A 62 -19.26 4.20 5.20
CA GLY A 62 -19.85 3.45 6.31
C GLY A 62 -18.92 2.42 6.94
N THR A 63 -17.69 2.28 6.45
CA THR A 63 -16.68 1.37 7.01
C THR A 63 -15.35 2.10 7.28
N ASP A 64 -14.40 1.41 7.90
CA ASP A 64 -13.01 1.85 8.06
C ASP A 64 -12.07 1.29 6.99
N ARG A 65 -12.62 0.79 5.88
CA ARG A 65 -11.88 0.02 4.88
C ARG A 65 -11.82 0.70 3.53
N ILE A 66 -10.70 0.46 2.86
CA ILE A 66 -10.51 0.73 1.45
C ILE A 66 -10.57 -0.58 0.69
N ARG A 67 -11.20 -0.52 -0.48
CA ARG A 67 -11.44 -1.63 -1.37
C ARG A 67 -10.60 -1.50 -2.64
N TYR A 68 -9.93 -2.59 -3.01
CA TYR A 68 -9.28 -2.76 -4.29
C TYR A 68 -9.87 -3.96 -5.03
N VAL A 69 -10.20 -3.78 -6.30
CA VAL A 69 -10.70 -4.86 -7.15
C VAL A 69 -9.54 -5.36 -8.01
N ARG A 70 -9.18 -6.63 -7.83
CA ARG A 70 -8.13 -7.31 -8.59
C ARG A 70 -8.74 -8.30 -9.58
N TYR A 71 -8.11 -8.35 -10.75
CA TYR A 71 -8.37 -9.36 -11.76
C TYR A 71 -7.18 -10.34 -11.74
N PRO A 72 -7.34 -11.57 -11.22
CA PRO A 72 -6.28 -12.56 -11.25
C PRO A 72 -5.97 -12.97 -12.69
N ASP A 73 -4.73 -13.43 -12.90
CA ASP A 73 -4.33 -13.96 -14.20
C ASP A 73 -5.16 -15.19 -14.54
N ILE A 74 -5.55 -15.25 -15.80
CA ILE A 74 -6.35 -16.33 -16.35
C ILE A 74 -5.44 -17.57 -16.54
N SER A 75 -5.93 -18.76 -16.19
CA SER A 75 -5.18 -20.01 -16.38
C SER A 75 -5.06 -20.39 -17.87
N HIS A 76 -3.92 -20.94 -18.25
CA HIS A 76 -3.67 -21.43 -19.60
C HIS A 76 -4.46 -22.72 -19.88
N SER A 77 -5.03 -22.84 -21.08
CA SER A 77 -5.61 -24.10 -21.55
C SER A 77 -4.49 -25.03 -22.02
N LEU A 78 -4.40 -26.22 -21.43
CA LEU A 78 -3.43 -27.26 -21.80
C LEU A 78 -4.08 -28.45 -22.53
N THR A 79 -5.39 -28.42 -22.73
CA THR A 79 -6.16 -29.49 -23.37
C THR A 79 -6.38 -29.16 -24.85
N GLU A 80 -6.12 -30.15 -25.72
CA GLU A 80 -6.37 -30.04 -27.15
C GLU A 80 -7.87 -29.90 -27.45
N LEU A 81 -8.20 -29.13 -28.49
CA LEU A 81 -9.57 -28.93 -28.93
C LEU A 81 -9.99 -30.10 -29.83
N SER A 82 -11.20 -30.61 -29.64
CA SER A 82 -11.79 -31.61 -30.52
C SER A 82 -12.69 -30.93 -31.54
N GLU A 83 -12.58 -31.34 -32.81
CA GLU A 83 -13.37 -30.78 -33.90
C GLU A 83 -14.87 -31.01 -33.67
N GLY A 84 -15.68 -29.96 -33.88
CA GLY A 84 -17.13 -30.03 -33.75
C GLY A 84 -17.67 -30.03 -32.31
N VAL A 85 -16.81 -30.01 -31.29
CA VAL A 85 -17.22 -29.93 -29.88
C VAL A 85 -16.96 -28.53 -29.34
N THR A 86 -18.03 -27.86 -28.85
CA THR A 86 -17.88 -26.60 -28.12
C THR A 86 -17.12 -26.86 -26.81
N PRO A 87 -15.96 -26.23 -26.59
CA PRO A 87 -15.23 -26.36 -25.33
C PRO A 87 -16.06 -25.82 -24.17
N ASP A 88 -16.02 -26.51 -23.03
CA ASP A 88 -16.57 -25.99 -21.77
C ASP A 88 -15.87 -24.65 -21.43
N PRO A 89 -16.55 -23.61 -20.90
CA PRO A 89 -15.89 -22.43 -20.35
C PRO A 89 -15.01 -22.81 -19.13
N VAL A 90 -13.84 -23.40 -19.38
CA VAL A 90 -12.85 -23.79 -18.38
C VAL A 90 -12.19 -22.56 -17.73
N VAL A 91 -12.34 -21.38 -18.35
CA VAL A 91 -11.48 -20.23 -18.11
C VAL A 91 -12.30 -18.95 -17.92
N ASN A 92 -12.90 -18.80 -16.74
CA ASN A 92 -13.69 -17.61 -16.41
C ASN A 92 -12.82 -16.50 -15.83
N LEU A 93 -13.06 -15.26 -16.26
CA LEU A 93 -12.49 -14.08 -15.59
C LEU A 93 -13.06 -14.01 -14.16
N SER A 94 -12.22 -14.28 -13.18
CA SER A 94 -12.59 -14.09 -11.78
C SER A 94 -12.34 -12.64 -11.37
N VAL A 95 -13.26 -12.05 -10.62
CA VAL A 95 -13.10 -10.73 -10.01
C VAL A 95 -12.94 -10.93 -8.52
N ARG A 96 -11.84 -10.42 -7.95
CA ARG A 96 -11.58 -10.48 -6.51
C ARG A 96 -11.54 -9.09 -5.93
N THR A 97 -11.98 -8.98 -4.69
CA THR A 97 -11.98 -7.72 -3.96
C THR A 97 -11.13 -7.91 -2.71
N GLU A 98 -10.13 -7.06 -2.53
CA GLU A 98 -9.25 -7.03 -1.37
C GLU A 98 -9.55 -5.78 -0.55
N TYR A 99 -9.40 -5.90 0.77
CA TYR A 99 -9.70 -4.83 1.72
C TYR A 99 -8.50 -4.58 2.63
N PHE A 100 -8.26 -3.30 2.94
CA PHE A 100 -7.34 -2.92 4.01
C PHE A 100 -7.94 -1.80 4.87
N SER A 101 -7.55 -1.76 6.13
CA SER A 101 -7.99 -0.73 7.07
C SER A 101 -7.15 0.53 6.91
N VAL A 102 -7.78 1.68 7.13
CA VAL A 102 -7.10 2.98 7.15
C VAL A 102 -7.05 3.56 8.55
N LYS A 103 -5.90 4.14 8.89
CA LYS A 103 -5.66 4.77 10.18
C LYS A 103 -5.56 6.28 10.00
N GLN A 104 -5.89 7.01 11.06
CA GLN A 104 -5.79 8.46 11.08
C GLN A 104 -4.39 8.86 11.56
N TYR A 105 -3.76 9.77 10.83
CA TYR A 105 -2.45 10.34 11.12
C TYR A 105 -2.54 11.85 11.12
N GLY A 106 -1.70 12.50 11.93
CA GLY A 106 -1.65 13.95 12.01
C GLY A 106 -0.67 14.41 13.06
N ALA A 107 -0.23 15.66 12.92
CA ALA A 107 0.57 16.36 13.92
C ALA A 107 0.25 17.85 13.85
N TYR A 108 0.51 18.56 14.94
CA TYR A 108 0.37 20.00 15.02
C TYR A 108 1.57 20.62 15.73
N THR A 109 1.82 21.89 15.45
CA THR A 109 2.76 22.76 16.16
C THR A 109 2.01 23.98 16.68
N SER A 110 2.54 24.58 17.74
CA SER A 110 2.00 25.81 18.33
C SER A 110 3.03 26.94 18.22
N LEU A 111 2.58 28.12 17.83
CA LEU A 111 3.36 29.35 17.83
C LEU A 111 2.77 30.30 18.88
N SER A 112 3.58 30.85 19.78
CA SER A 112 3.08 31.84 20.74
C SER A 112 2.90 33.21 20.09
N ASP A 113 1.95 33.98 20.60
CA ASP A 113 1.63 35.34 20.20
C ASP A 113 2.83 36.30 20.29
N ILE A 114 3.57 36.29 21.39
CA ILE A 114 4.78 37.11 21.58
C ILE A 114 5.84 36.75 20.53
N VAL A 115 6.02 35.45 20.25
CA VAL A 115 7.00 35.00 19.25
C VAL A 115 6.58 35.40 17.84
N GLN A 116 5.29 35.40 17.52
CA GLN A 116 4.81 35.91 16.24
C GLN A 116 4.98 37.42 16.10
N GLN A 117 4.83 38.17 17.19
CA GLN A 117 4.94 39.63 17.19
C GLN A 117 6.41 40.10 17.18
N ASP A 118 7.28 39.43 17.92
CA ASP A 118 8.68 39.83 18.09
C ASP A 118 9.59 39.31 16.96
N SER A 119 9.15 38.29 16.23
CA SER A 119 9.97 37.69 15.17
C SER A 119 9.96 38.53 13.90
N PRO A 120 11.13 38.80 13.29
CA PRO A 120 11.23 39.53 12.03
C PRO A 120 10.85 38.70 10.79
N HIS A 121 10.55 37.41 10.97
CA HIS A 121 10.20 36.47 9.91
C HIS A 121 8.76 35.99 10.05
N ASP A 122 8.10 35.68 8.93
CA ASP A 122 6.78 35.05 8.93
C ASP A 122 6.87 33.58 9.39
N LEU A 123 6.72 33.40 10.69
CA LEU A 123 6.78 32.09 11.33
C LEU A 123 5.62 31.17 10.92
N VAL A 124 4.48 31.72 10.50
CA VAL A 124 3.31 30.92 10.07
C VAL A 124 3.61 30.23 8.75
N SER A 125 4.21 30.95 7.81
CA SER A 125 4.65 30.39 6.53
C SER A 125 5.73 29.32 6.70
N ILE A 126 6.76 29.60 7.50
CA ILE A 126 7.84 28.65 7.80
C ILE A 126 7.30 27.40 8.50
N ALA A 127 6.43 27.57 9.50
CA ALA A 127 5.80 26.45 10.20
C ALA A 127 4.94 25.62 9.25
N SER A 128 4.20 26.26 8.33
CA SER A 128 3.39 25.58 7.32
C SER A 128 4.25 24.73 6.39
N GLU A 129 5.39 25.25 5.92
CA GLU A 129 6.34 24.49 5.09
C GLU A 129 6.90 23.28 5.85
N ARG A 130 7.31 23.46 7.11
CA ARG A 130 7.88 22.39 7.95
C ARG A 130 6.85 21.31 8.28
N ILE A 131 5.60 21.68 8.53
CA ILE A 131 4.49 20.73 8.73
C ILE A 131 4.21 19.95 7.46
N SER A 132 4.22 20.61 6.30
CA SER A 132 4.04 19.96 5.00
C SER A 132 5.10 18.89 4.78
N PHE A 133 6.35 19.23 5.07
CA PHE A 133 7.46 18.29 4.96
C PHE A 133 7.29 17.07 5.87
N ALA A 134 6.93 17.30 7.13
CA ALA A 134 6.68 16.23 8.10
C ALA A 134 5.48 15.34 7.68
N ALA A 135 4.45 15.92 7.07
CA ALA A 135 3.30 15.18 6.54
C ALA A 135 3.70 14.25 5.38
N ALA A 136 4.47 14.75 4.41
CA ALA A 136 5.01 13.95 3.30
C ALA A 136 5.81 12.75 3.81
N GLN A 137 6.77 13.00 4.70
CA GLN A 137 7.61 11.94 5.25
C GLN A 137 6.79 10.90 6.01
N SER A 138 5.80 11.34 6.79
CA SER A 138 4.94 10.43 7.54
C SER A 138 4.16 9.50 6.62
N MET A 139 3.54 10.06 5.56
CA MET A 139 2.79 9.28 4.59
C MET A 139 3.70 8.34 3.78
N ASP A 140 4.87 8.80 3.33
CA ASP A 140 5.83 7.97 2.58
C ASP A 140 6.35 6.81 3.43
N ARG A 141 6.65 7.08 4.70
CA ARG A 141 7.10 6.09 5.68
C ARG A 141 6.05 5.02 5.97
N ILE A 142 4.77 5.39 6.02
CA ILE A 142 3.67 4.43 6.18
C ILE A 142 3.63 3.45 5.01
N VAL A 143 3.66 3.95 3.76
CA VAL A 143 3.69 3.09 2.56
C VAL A 143 4.92 2.20 2.56
N ARG A 144 6.09 2.79 2.84
CA ARG A 144 7.36 2.06 2.94
C ARG A 144 7.31 0.94 3.96
N ASP A 145 6.82 1.21 5.17
CA ASP A 145 6.81 0.23 6.24
C ASP A 145 5.83 -0.92 5.91
N VAL A 146 4.68 -0.64 5.26
CA VAL A 146 3.78 -1.68 4.73
C VAL A 146 4.50 -2.56 3.70
N MET A 147 5.18 -1.97 2.71
CA MET A 147 5.93 -2.70 1.68
C MET A 147 7.08 -3.56 2.25
N ASN A 148 7.56 -3.23 3.44
CA ASN A 148 8.66 -3.91 4.11
C ASN A 148 8.22 -4.81 5.28
N ALA A 149 6.93 -4.85 5.62
CA ALA A 149 6.41 -5.60 6.76
C ALA A 149 6.33 -7.12 6.49
N GLY A 150 6.23 -7.53 5.22
CA GLY A 150 6.15 -8.93 4.82
C GLY A 150 7.48 -9.69 4.88
N SER A 151 7.39 -10.99 5.11
CA SER A 151 8.49 -11.96 4.93
C SER A 151 8.43 -12.66 3.57
N ALA A 152 7.38 -12.40 2.78
CA ALA A 152 7.25 -12.90 1.43
C ALA A 152 8.30 -12.25 0.52
N ARG A 153 8.93 -13.06 -0.34
CA ARG A 153 9.84 -12.63 -1.41
C ARG A 153 10.97 -11.70 -0.94
N VAL A 154 11.59 -12.10 0.16
CA VAL A 154 12.83 -11.50 0.63
C VAL A 154 13.97 -12.32 0.05
N TYR A 155 14.90 -11.64 -0.59
CA TYR A 155 16.14 -12.24 -1.04
C TYR A 155 17.30 -11.41 -0.47
N TYR A 156 18.32 -12.11 0.02
CA TYR A 156 19.48 -11.51 0.64
C TYR A 156 20.63 -11.53 -0.36
N ALA A 157 21.40 -10.44 -0.44
CA ALA A 157 22.59 -10.41 -1.29
C ALA A 157 23.50 -11.60 -0.99
N SER A 158 23.88 -12.33 -2.03
CA SER A 158 24.81 -13.45 -1.90
C SER A 158 26.25 -12.96 -1.73
N LYS A 159 27.10 -13.78 -1.09
CA LYS A 159 28.53 -13.47 -0.95
C LYS A 159 29.16 -13.29 -2.33
N PHE A 160 29.87 -12.17 -2.54
CA PHE A 160 30.50 -11.81 -3.82
C PHE A 160 31.37 -12.93 -4.42
N ASP A 161 32.16 -13.64 -3.60
CA ASP A 161 33.15 -14.60 -4.11
C ASP A 161 32.65 -16.05 -4.24
N THR A 162 31.66 -16.46 -3.47
CA THR A 162 31.23 -17.89 -3.41
C THR A 162 29.82 -18.10 -3.96
N GLY A 163 29.06 -17.03 -4.20
CA GLY A 163 27.67 -17.11 -4.66
C GLY A 163 26.72 -17.81 -3.67
N ALA A 164 27.18 -18.05 -2.43
CA ALA A 164 26.44 -18.75 -1.41
C ALA A 164 25.18 -17.96 -1.03
N ALA A 165 24.03 -18.63 -1.11
CA ALA A 165 22.74 -18.04 -0.76
C ALA A 165 22.63 -17.83 0.75
N ILE A 166 22.23 -16.63 1.15
CA ILE A 166 21.93 -16.29 2.53
C ILE A 166 20.41 -16.30 2.74
N THR A 167 19.95 -16.73 3.91
CA THR A 167 18.52 -16.91 4.24
C THR A 167 18.03 -16.00 5.36
N SER A 168 18.90 -15.16 5.96
CA SER A 168 18.51 -14.27 7.07
C SER A 168 19.30 -12.97 7.15
N ARG A 169 18.70 -11.95 7.79
CA ARG A 169 19.38 -10.69 8.17
C ARG A 169 20.58 -10.89 9.08
N ALA A 170 20.49 -11.81 10.03
CA ALA A 170 21.58 -12.10 10.95
C ALA A 170 22.84 -12.54 10.21
N SER A 171 22.67 -13.32 9.14
CA SER A 171 23.76 -13.76 8.28
C SER A 171 24.35 -12.64 7.41
N LEU A 172 23.56 -11.63 7.02
CA LEU A 172 24.09 -10.40 6.39
C LEU A 172 24.85 -9.52 7.39
N ALA A 173 24.36 -9.43 8.62
CA ALA A 173 24.97 -8.61 9.66
C ALA A 173 26.27 -9.22 10.20
N ALA A 174 26.39 -10.55 10.15
CA ALA A 174 27.56 -11.28 10.59
C ALA A 174 28.84 -10.68 10.02
N ALA A 175 29.84 -10.47 10.88
CA ALA A 175 31.19 -10.23 10.41
C ALA A 175 31.65 -11.51 9.70
N THR A 176 32.04 -11.39 8.43
CA THR A 176 32.71 -12.50 7.77
C THR A 176 34.11 -12.54 8.38
N ILE A 177 34.43 -13.61 9.13
CA ILE A 177 35.81 -13.91 9.49
C ILE A 177 36.39 -14.58 8.24
N ASP A 178 37.38 -13.97 7.62
CA ASP A 178 38.13 -14.64 6.56
C ASP A 178 38.80 -15.89 7.17
N GLY A 179 39.06 -16.95 6.39
CA GLY A 179 39.74 -18.16 6.84
C GLY A 179 41.12 -17.92 7.47
N SER A 180 41.63 -16.69 7.37
CA SER A 180 42.84 -16.16 8.01
C SER A 180 42.64 -15.62 9.44
N GLY A 181 41.43 -15.66 10.01
CA GLY A 181 41.15 -15.15 11.37
C GLY A 181 41.12 -13.61 11.48
N THR A 182 41.26 -12.90 10.37
CA THR A 182 41.14 -11.43 10.31
C THR A 182 39.71 -11.06 9.90
N ALA A 183 39.13 -10.02 10.49
CA ALA A 183 37.80 -9.53 10.11
C ALA A 183 37.83 -9.14 8.62
N ALA A 184 37.14 -9.90 7.77
CA ALA A 184 37.07 -9.59 6.35
C ALA A 184 36.46 -8.20 6.19
N THR A 185 37.08 -7.38 5.34
CA THR A 185 36.55 -6.07 5.01
C THR A 185 35.16 -6.27 4.44
N ARG A 186 34.18 -5.50 4.97
CA ARG A 186 32.73 -5.72 4.91
C ARG A 186 32.10 -5.58 3.51
N GLN A 187 32.75 -6.05 2.45
CA GLN A 187 32.40 -5.82 1.04
C GLN A 187 31.44 -6.87 0.46
N ASP A 188 31.29 -8.03 1.09
CA ASP A 188 30.69 -9.22 0.46
C ASP A 188 29.18 -9.18 0.21
N TYR A 189 28.46 -8.21 0.79
CA TYR A 189 26.99 -8.18 0.80
C TYR A 189 26.40 -6.85 0.31
N LYS A 190 27.11 -6.16 -0.57
CA LYS A 190 26.69 -4.88 -1.15
C LYS A 190 25.71 -5.06 -2.30
N LEU A 191 24.94 -4.02 -2.58
CA LEU A 191 24.19 -3.94 -3.82
C LEU A 191 25.17 -3.79 -5.00
N ASN A 192 25.14 -4.72 -5.94
CA ASN A 192 25.99 -4.72 -7.14
C ASN A 192 25.17 -5.06 -8.40
N GLY A 193 25.77 -4.93 -9.58
CA GLY A 193 25.09 -5.19 -10.85
C GLY A 193 24.60 -6.64 -11.02
N LEU A 194 25.30 -7.61 -10.42
CA LEU A 194 24.91 -9.02 -10.46
C LEU A 194 23.64 -9.28 -9.62
N GLU A 195 23.55 -8.72 -8.43
CA GLU A 195 22.38 -8.87 -7.56
C GLU A 195 21.13 -8.21 -8.18
N VAL A 196 21.30 -7.09 -8.91
CA VAL A 196 20.22 -6.49 -9.69
C VAL A 196 19.75 -7.44 -10.82
N LYS A 197 20.68 -8.04 -11.57
CA LYS A 197 20.34 -9.03 -12.62
C LYS A 197 19.59 -10.24 -12.04
N LYS A 198 20.05 -10.76 -10.90
CA LYS A 198 19.37 -11.86 -10.18
C LYS A 198 17.97 -11.44 -9.72
N ALA A 199 17.80 -10.22 -9.22
CA ALA A 199 16.49 -9.69 -8.82
C ALA A 199 15.52 -9.65 -10.00
N VAL A 200 15.95 -9.13 -11.15
CA VAL A 200 15.14 -9.08 -12.39
C VAL A 200 14.82 -10.49 -12.90
N ALA A 201 15.79 -11.40 -12.89
CA ALA A 201 15.57 -12.79 -13.28
C ALA A 201 14.49 -13.47 -12.42
N ARG A 202 14.47 -13.20 -11.10
CA ARG A 202 13.42 -13.70 -10.20
C ARG A 202 12.05 -13.10 -10.47
N LEU A 203 11.98 -11.80 -10.78
CA LEU A 203 10.72 -11.16 -11.16
C LEU A 203 10.16 -11.74 -12.47
N LYS A 204 11.02 -11.94 -13.47
CA LYS A 204 10.64 -12.55 -14.76
C LYS A 204 10.26 -14.04 -14.61
N ALA A 205 11.02 -14.80 -13.81
CA ALA A 205 10.70 -16.20 -13.51
C ALA A 205 9.36 -16.34 -12.75
N ALA A 206 9.00 -15.32 -11.98
CA ALA A 206 7.70 -15.21 -11.33
C ALA A 206 6.57 -14.74 -12.27
N ASN A 207 6.84 -14.56 -13.57
CA ASN A 207 5.91 -14.05 -14.57
C ASN A 207 5.29 -12.69 -14.20
N ILE A 208 6.07 -11.82 -13.55
CA ILE A 208 5.60 -10.47 -13.20
C ILE A 208 5.81 -9.55 -14.41
N PRO A 209 4.77 -8.86 -14.91
CA PRO A 209 4.93 -7.91 -16.01
C PRO A 209 5.80 -6.72 -15.59
N ALA A 210 6.47 -6.08 -16.56
CA ALA A 210 7.11 -4.79 -16.35
C ALA A 210 6.08 -3.65 -16.43
N PHE A 211 6.45 -2.43 -16.05
CA PHE A 211 5.62 -1.25 -16.29
C PHE A 211 5.48 -0.96 -17.79
N PRO A 212 4.56 -0.08 -18.22
CA PRO A 212 4.36 0.24 -19.65
C PRO A 212 5.61 0.77 -20.38
N ASP A 213 6.59 1.29 -19.64
CA ASP A 213 7.90 1.71 -20.14
C ASP A 213 8.88 0.55 -20.38
N GLY A 214 8.49 -0.69 -20.06
CA GLY A 214 9.31 -1.89 -20.22
C GLY A 214 10.28 -2.15 -19.07
N PHE A 215 10.28 -1.32 -18.03
CA PHE A 215 11.20 -1.44 -16.89
C PHE A 215 10.46 -1.83 -15.60
N TYR A 216 11.16 -2.49 -14.68
CA TYR A 216 10.74 -2.56 -13.27
C TYR A 216 11.19 -1.31 -12.54
N ARG A 217 10.63 -1.04 -11.37
CA ARG A 217 11.06 0.08 -10.52
C ARG A 217 11.77 -0.45 -9.28
N CYS A 218 12.79 0.26 -8.84
CA CYS A 218 13.52 -0.04 -7.63
C CYS A 218 13.71 1.22 -6.78
N ILE A 219 13.36 1.15 -5.50
CA ILE A 219 13.63 2.22 -4.54
C ILE A 219 14.82 1.80 -3.69
N ILE A 220 15.85 2.65 -3.64
CA ILE A 220 17.10 2.40 -2.93
C ILE A 220 17.51 3.59 -2.04
N HIS A 221 18.33 3.31 -1.03
CA HIS A 221 18.94 4.34 -0.19
C HIS A 221 20.17 4.96 -0.89
N PRO A 222 20.52 6.25 -0.65
CA PRO A 222 21.72 6.89 -1.19
C PRO A 222 23.03 6.09 -0.98
N ASN A 223 23.20 5.44 0.18
CA ASN A 223 24.38 4.59 0.43
C ASN A 223 24.43 3.36 -0.50
N GLN A 224 23.28 2.77 -0.83
CA GLN A 224 23.21 1.67 -1.82
C GLN A 224 23.45 2.17 -3.24
N GLN A 225 23.03 3.40 -3.56
CA GLN A 225 23.37 4.06 -4.82
C GLN A 225 24.89 4.19 -4.96
N PHE A 226 25.59 4.66 -3.92
CA PHE A 226 27.04 4.78 -3.95
C PHE A 226 27.72 3.44 -4.27
N ASP A 227 27.31 2.36 -3.60
CA ASP A 227 27.84 1.01 -3.88
C ASP A 227 27.53 0.53 -5.31
N LEU A 228 26.33 0.81 -5.82
CA LEU A 228 25.94 0.41 -7.18
C LEU A 228 26.74 1.16 -8.26
N LEU A 229 27.02 2.46 -8.04
CA LEU A 229 27.75 3.31 -8.99
C LEU A 229 29.27 3.05 -8.96
N THR A 230 29.80 2.64 -7.81
CA THR A 230 31.22 2.34 -7.63
C THR A 230 31.59 0.89 -7.94
N ASP A 231 30.61 0.05 -8.33
CA ASP A 231 30.83 -1.32 -8.76
C ASP A 231 31.67 -1.37 -10.06
N THR A 232 32.95 -1.70 -9.90
CA THR A 232 33.93 -1.85 -10.99
C THR A 232 33.99 -3.27 -11.56
N SER A 233 33.15 -4.19 -11.07
CA SER A 233 33.10 -5.56 -11.59
C SER A 233 32.72 -5.56 -13.08
N GLY A 234 33.08 -6.61 -13.84
CA GLY A 234 32.65 -6.79 -15.24
C GLY A 234 31.13 -6.91 -15.46
N HIS A 235 30.35 -6.67 -14.41
CA HIS A 235 28.90 -6.58 -14.39
C HIS A 235 28.41 -5.22 -13.86
N GLY A 236 29.27 -4.22 -13.66
CA GLY A 236 28.96 -2.96 -13.02
C GLY A 236 28.04 -2.04 -13.82
N PHE A 237 27.33 -1.16 -13.12
CA PHE A 237 26.44 -0.14 -13.68
C PHE A 237 27.17 0.84 -14.62
N LEU A 238 28.42 1.18 -14.27
CA LEU A 238 29.27 2.13 -15.00
C LEU A 238 29.68 1.60 -16.39
N GLU A 239 29.89 0.30 -16.52
CA GLU A 239 30.32 -0.31 -17.79
C GLU A 239 29.16 -0.49 -18.78
N ALA A 240 27.91 -0.60 -18.32
CA ALA A 240 26.73 -0.72 -19.19
C ALA A 240 26.22 0.64 -19.72
N THR A 241 26.38 1.71 -18.94
CA THR A 241 25.92 3.06 -19.28
C THR A 241 26.84 3.78 -20.28
N LYS A 242 28.12 3.38 -20.38
CA LYS A 242 29.05 3.88 -21.42
C LYS A 242 28.62 3.55 -22.86
N TYR A 243 27.71 2.58 -23.05
CA TYR A 243 27.31 2.07 -24.37
C TYR A 243 25.82 2.25 -24.70
N THR A 244 25.04 2.95 -23.86
CA THR A 244 23.58 3.13 -24.07
C THR A 244 23.18 4.61 -24.21
N GLN A 245 22.18 4.87 -25.06
CA GLN A 245 21.68 6.22 -25.36
C GLN A 245 20.89 6.84 -24.19
N SER A 246 20.82 8.18 -24.17
CA SER A 246 20.03 8.98 -23.24
C SER A 246 18.55 8.59 -23.29
N LEU A 247 18.04 7.95 -22.23
CA LEU A 247 16.61 7.73 -22.01
C LEU A 247 16.01 8.93 -21.24
N ASP A 248 14.72 9.20 -21.44
CA ASP A 248 14.01 10.21 -20.67
C ASP A 248 13.98 9.81 -19.19
N MET A 249 14.61 10.65 -18.36
CA MET A 249 14.80 10.44 -16.93
C MET A 249 13.53 10.87 -16.18
N LEU A 250 12.97 9.99 -15.34
CA LEU A 250 11.88 10.37 -14.45
C LEU A 250 12.40 11.23 -13.29
N ASN A 251 11.57 12.12 -12.73
CA ASN A 251 11.96 12.93 -11.57
C ASN A 251 12.42 12.04 -10.40
N GLY A 252 13.65 12.25 -9.94
CA GLY A 252 14.25 11.45 -8.85
C GLY A 252 14.86 10.12 -9.28
N GLU A 253 14.98 9.85 -10.60
CA GLU A 253 15.63 8.67 -11.15
C GLU A 253 17.14 8.90 -11.34
N ILE A 254 17.99 7.91 -11.01
CA ILE A 254 19.44 7.95 -11.28
C ILE A 254 19.75 7.45 -12.70
N GLY A 255 18.96 6.49 -13.18
CA GLY A 255 19.13 5.84 -14.47
C GLY A 255 18.53 4.43 -14.50
N ALA A 256 18.53 3.85 -15.70
CA ALA A 256 18.06 2.49 -15.93
C ALA A 256 19.25 1.53 -16.06
N TYR A 257 19.19 0.39 -15.37
CA TYR A 257 20.17 -0.68 -15.53
C TYR A 257 19.52 -2.05 -15.44
N SER A 258 19.91 -2.93 -16.36
CA SER A 258 19.44 -4.32 -16.43
C SER A 258 17.91 -4.49 -16.41
N GLY A 259 17.15 -3.55 -16.98
CA GLY A 259 15.69 -3.61 -17.01
C GLY A 259 15.01 -3.05 -15.76
N VAL A 260 15.71 -2.26 -14.94
CA VAL A 260 15.19 -1.60 -13.74
C VAL A 260 15.51 -0.12 -13.76
N ARG A 261 14.56 0.72 -13.36
CA ARG A 261 14.72 2.15 -13.09
C ARG A 261 14.89 2.38 -11.59
N PHE A 262 15.91 3.13 -11.20
CA PHE A 262 16.26 3.37 -9.80
C PHE A 262 15.76 4.73 -9.33
N LEU A 263 14.93 4.72 -8.30
CA LEU A 263 14.48 5.88 -7.54
C LEU A 263 15.25 5.92 -6.22
N VAL A 264 15.74 7.11 -5.85
CA VAL A 264 16.48 7.28 -4.60
C VAL A 264 15.61 7.97 -3.57
N SER A 265 15.60 7.41 -2.36
CA SER A 265 15.02 8.10 -1.22
C SER A 265 15.88 7.90 0.02
N PRO A 266 16.22 8.97 0.76
CA PRO A 266 16.84 8.82 2.09
C PRO A 266 15.88 8.13 3.07
N GLU A 267 14.58 8.15 2.79
CA GLU A 267 13.58 7.44 3.58
C GLU A 267 13.48 5.95 3.21
N ALA A 268 14.30 5.40 2.31
CA ALA A 268 14.30 3.96 2.05
C ALA A 268 14.55 3.14 3.34
N LYS A 269 13.96 1.93 3.44
CA LYS A 269 13.93 1.19 4.71
C LYS A 269 15.32 0.68 5.08
N VAL A 270 15.74 1.01 6.30
CA VAL A 270 16.90 0.42 6.97
C VAL A 270 16.41 -0.40 8.17
N PHE A 271 16.90 -1.63 8.27
CA PHE A 271 16.71 -2.50 9.41
C PHE A 271 17.95 -2.45 10.29
N ASP A 272 17.76 -2.30 11.60
CA ASP A 272 18.84 -2.49 12.56
C ASP A 272 18.92 -3.98 12.95
N GLN A 273 20.11 -4.55 12.86
CA GLN A 273 20.42 -5.92 13.25
C GLN A 273 21.61 -5.90 14.21
N GLY A 274 21.36 -5.47 15.45
CA GLY A 274 22.37 -5.45 16.51
C GLY A 274 23.47 -4.41 16.26
N GLY A 275 23.10 -3.19 15.84
CA GLY A 275 24.04 -2.11 15.53
C GLY A 275 24.61 -2.16 14.11
N VAL A 276 24.14 -3.12 13.29
CA VAL A 276 24.45 -3.19 11.87
C VAL A 276 23.22 -2.80 11.06
N ASN A 277 23.37 -1.75 10.26
CA ASN A 277 22.35 -1.31 9.31
C ASN A 277 22.29 -2.23 8.08
N ILE A 278 21.11 -2.80 7.83
CA ILE A 278 20.77 -3.57 6.64
C ILE A 278 19.79 -2.75 5.81
N TYR A 279 20.14 -2.47 4.57
CA TYR A 279 19.37 -1.64 3.65
C TYR A 279 18.47 -2.51 2.76
N SER A 280 17.24 -2.04 2.54
CA SER A 280 16.24 -2.71 1.72
C SER A 280 16.12 -2.01 0.37
N ALA A 281 16.52 -2.70 -0.70
CA ALA A 281 16.23 -2.31 -2.07
C ALA A 281 14.91 -2.96 -2.50
N LEU A 282 13.89 -2.14 -2.77
CA LEU A 282 12.55 -2.61 -3.07
C LEU A 282 12.31 -2.63 -4.59
N PHE A 283 12.30 -3.81 -5.19
CA PHE A 283 11.98 -4.01 -6.60
C PHE A 283 10.51 -4.34 -6.78
N PHE A 284 9.83 -3.73 -7.73
CA PHE A 284 8.42 -3.98 -7.98
C PHE A 284 8.01 -3.81 -9.45
N GLY A 285 7.00 -4.58 -9.84
CA GLY A 285 6.25 -4.39 -11.08
C GLY A 285 4.93 -3.63 -10.83
N PRO A 286 4.09 -3.46 -11.87
CA PRO A 286 2.78 -2.85 -11.74
C PRO A 286 1.86 -3.72 -10.86
N ASP A 287 0.91 -3.06 -10.20
CA ASP A 287 -0.02 -3.67 -9.22
C ASP A 287 0.66 -4.31 -8.00
N ALA A 288 1.88 -3.91 -7.64
CA ALA A 288 2.54 -4.47 -6.46
C ALA A 288 1.86 -4.07 -5.13
N PHE A 289 1.33 -2.84 -5.07
CA PHE A 289 0.67 -2.33 -3.88
C PHE A 289 -0.41 -1.31 -4.20
N VAL A 290 -1.33 -1.19 -3.27
CA VAL A 290 -2.47 -0.29 -3.32
C VAL A 290 -2.31 0.76 -2.24
N VAL A 291 -2.65 1.99 -2.58
CA VAL A 291 -2.69 3.11 -1.66
C VAL A 291 -4.07 3.75 -1.75
N GLY A 292 -4.60 4.19 -0.62
CA GLY A 292 -5.80 5.00 -0.64
C GLY A 292 -6.02 5.76 0.65
N ASP A 293 -6.89 6.75 0.55
CA ASP A 293 -7.34 7.59 1.63
C ASP A 293 -8.87 7.55 1.79
N SER A 294 -9.31 7.66 3.03
CA SER A 294 -10.73 7.84 3.39
C SER A 294 -11.05 9.30 3.65
N GLN A 295 -10.03 10.06 4.05
CA GLN A 295 -10.08 11.50 4.23
C GLN A 295 -8.81 12.06 3.62
N THR A 296 -8.97 12.81 2.53
CA THR A 296 -7.91 13.59 1.92
C THR A 296 -7.28 14.48 2.96
N MET A 297 -5.96 14.69 2.87
CA MET A 297 -5.23 15.48 3.85
C MET A 297 -5.82 16.88 4.01
N GLN A 298 -6.10 17.26 5.25
CA GLN A 298 -6.59 18.58 5.63
C GLN A 298 -5.51 19.29 6.45
N THR A 299 -5.23 20.54 6.09
CA THR A 299 -4.41 21.44 6.89
C THR A 299 -5.30 22.29 7.78
N TYR A 300 -4.83 22.54 8.99
CA TYR A 300 -5.53 23.33 10.00
C TYR A 300 -4.65 24.50 10.40
N PHE A 301 -5.25 25.67 10.41
CA PHE A 301 -4.71 26.88 11.02
C PHE A 301 -5.77 27.40 11.99
N ILE A 302 -5.44 27.47 13.27
CA ILE A 302 -6.27 28.07 14.31
C ILE A 302 -5.54 29.33 14.76
N ALA A 303 -6.17 30.47 14.54
CA ALA A 303 -5.66 31.75 15.03
C ALA A 303 -5.63 31.75 16.58
N PRO A 304 -4.76 32.56 17.20
CA PRO A 304 -4.74 32.70 18.66
C PRO A 304 -6.15 33.02 19.19
N GLY A 305 -6.61 32.24 20.19
CA GLY A 305 -7.93 32.41 20.80
C GLY A 305 -9.09 31.62 20.18
N GLY A 306 -8.80 30.77 19.19
CA GLY A 306 -9.81 29.97 18.50
C GLY A 306 -10.29 28.73 19.25
N ASP A 307 -9.76 28.40 20.43
CA ASP A 307 -10.17 27.22 21.21
C ASP A 307 -10.44 27.55 22.69
N HIS A 308 -11.24 26.71 23.36
CA HIS A 308 -11.62 26.89 24.76
C HIS A 308 -10.56 26.39 25.75
N SER A 309 -9.44 25.87 25.26
CA SER A 309 -8.32 25.38 26.07
C SER A 309 -7.25 26.45 26.32
N ASP A 310 -7.21 27.48 25.47
CA ASP A 310 -6.41 28.69 25.61
C ASP A 310 -7.32 29.93 25.74
N PRO A 311 -7.93 30.15 26.92
CA PRO A 311 -8.85 31.26 27.14
C PRO A 311 -8.19 32.64 27.02
N LEU A 312 -6.85 32.70 27.01
CA LEU A 312 -6.05 33.92 26.91
C LEU A 312 -5.50 34.14 25.50
N SER A 313 -5.84 33.27 24.53
CA SER A 313 -5.46 33.45 23.13
C SER A 313 -3.95 33.58 22.89
N GLN A 314 -3.13 32.83 23.64
CA GLN A 314 -1.67 32.96 23.63
C GLN A 314 -0.99 32.17 22.50
N ARG A 315 -1.70 31.23 21.84
CA ARG A 315 -1.10 30.32 20.86
C ARG A 315 -1.91 30.20 19.58
N ALA A 316 -1.24 30.36 18.43
CA ALA A 316 -1.76 29.87 17.15
C ALA A 316 -1.36 28.40 16.95
N LEU A 317 -2.26 27.61 16.36
CA LEU A 317 -2.01 26.19 16.06
C LEU A 317 -1.98 25.97 14.55
N LEU A 318 -0.98 25.23 14.10
CA LEU A 318 -0.87 24.77 12.72
C LEU A 318 -0.72 23.26 12.71
N GLY A 319 -1.43 22.57 11.84
CA GLY A 319 -1.30 21.11 11.77
C GLY A 319 -1.89 20.50 10.52
N TYR A 320 -1.77 19.18 10.45
CA TYR A 320 -2.38 18.38 9.39
C TYR A 320 -3.06 17.15 9.98
N LYS A 321 -4.06 16.65 9.25
CA LYS A 321 -4.72 15.37 9.52
C LYS A 321 -5.04 14.69 8.20
N VAL A 322 -4.79 13.39 8.13
CA VAL A 322 -5.10 12.54 6.98
C VAL A 322 -5.57 11.19 7.48
N ARG A 323 -6.47 10.53 6.75
CA ARG A 323 -6.83 9.13 7.01
C ARG A 323 -6.47 8.29 5.80
N PHE A 324 -5.42 7.49 5.95
CA PHE A 324 -4.68 6.89 4.86
C PHE A 324 -4.22 5.47 5.23
N GLY A 325 -3.95 4.66 4.21
CA GLY A 325 -3.31 3.37 4.37
C GLY A 325 -2.80 2.82 3.05
N ALA A 326 -2.04 1.74 3.14
CA ALA A 326 -1.55 1.00 2.01
C ALA A 326 -1.68 -0.51 2.27
N MET A 327 -1.66 -1.30 1.20
CA MET A 327 -1.69 -2.75 1.25
C MET A 327 -0.84 -3.33 0.12
N ILE A 328 -0.07 -4.37 0.42
CA ILE A 328 0.59 -5.19 -0.58
C ILE A 328 -0.47 -6.05 -1.28
N VAL A 329 -0.48 -6.06 -2.61
CA VAL A 329 -1.41 -6.90 -3.38
C VAL A 329 -0.89 -8.34 -3.42
N GLY A 330 -1.78 -9.29 -3.13
CA GLY A 330 -1.48 -10.72 -3.27
C GLY A 330 -0.69 -11.36 -2.13
N GLU A 331 -0.07 -10.60 -1.23
CA GLU A 331 0.23 -11.15 0.10
C GLU A 331 -1.11 -11.30 0.83
N ALA A 332 -1.30 -12.38 1.59
CA ALA A 332 -2.46 -12.47 2.46
C ALA A 332 -2.45 -11.20 3.29
N ALA A 333 -3.36 -10.26 3.03
CA ALA A 333 -3.51 -9.10 3.87
C ALA A 333 -3.54 -9.66 5.28
N VAL A 334 -2.60 -9.22 6.14
CA VAL A 334 -2.77 -9.35 7.58
C VAL A 334 -3.95 -8.42 7.88
N SER A 335 -5.13 -8.91 7.53
CA SER A 335 -6.29 -8.58 8.27
C SER A 335 -5.99 -9.08 9.67
N ASP A 336 -6.13 -8.18 10.64
CA ASP A 336 -6.46 -8.51 12.02
C ASP A 336 -7.82 -9.25 12.08
N TYR A 337 -8.01 -10.27 11.25
CA TYR A 337 -9.07 -11.27 11.29
C TYR A 337 -8.43 -12.62 11.63
N SER A 338 -7.57 -12.64 12.65
CA SER A 338 -7.04 -13.86 13.30
C SER A 338 -8.12 -14.74 13.96
N GLY A 339 -9.37 -14.63 13.51
CA GLY A 339 -10.50 -15.46 13.93
C GLY A 339 -11.56 -15.79 12.85
N LEU A 340 -11.47 -15.30 11.60
CA LEU A 340 -12.59 -15.41 10.64
C LEU A 340 -12.34 -16.34 9.43
N ASN A 341 -11.29 -17.15 9.45
CA ASN A 341 -11.24 -18.41 8.68
C ASN A 341 -11.75 -19.60 9.50
N LYS A 342 -12.49 -19.36 10.59
CA LYS A 342 -13.25 -20.43 11.22
C LYS A 342 -14.52 -20.59 10.40
N ALA A 343 -14.57 -21.60 9.55
CA ALA A 343 -15.83 -22.09 9.01
C ALA A 343 -16.81 -22.17 10.18
N ALA A 344 -17.83 -21.30 10.20
CA ALA A 344 -18.73 -21.22 11.34
C ALA A 344 -19.52 -22.53 11.34
N VAL A 345 -19.24 -23.40 12.31
CA VAL A 345 -19.91 -24.71 12.39
C VAL A 345 -21.38 -24.44 12.68
N VAL A 346 -22.24 -24.93 11.79
CA VAL A 346 -23.69 -24.81 11.89
C VAL A 346 -24.19 -25.90 12.81
N THR A 347 -24.93 -25.52 13.85
CA THR A 347 -25.47 -26.44 14.86
C THR A 347 -26.95 -26.70 14.67
N ASN A 348 -27.70 -25.74 14.13
CA ASN A 348 -29.12 -25.89 13.85
C ASN A 348 -29.51 -25.15 12.58
N LYS A 349 -30.56 -25.66 11.93
CA LYS A 349 -31.26 -25.02 10.82
C LYS A 349 -32.77 -25.04 11.06
N VAL A 350 -33.45 -24.00 10.60
CA VAL A 350 -34.92 -23.91 10.51
C VAL A 350 -35.25 -23.26 9.18
N LEU A 351 -36.12 -23.87 8.38
CA LEU A 351 -36.58 -23.28 7.12
C LEU A 351 -38.09 -23.04 7.18
N THR A 352 -38.51 -21.83 6.87
CA THR A 352 -39.90 -21.48 6.50
C THR A 352 -39.99 -21.36 5.00
N THR A 353 -41.19 -21.17 4.44
CA THR A 353 -41.36 -21.03 2.99
C THR A 353 -40.60 -19.84 2.39
N SER A 354 -40.29 -18.81 3.19
CA SER A 354 -39.65 -17.58 2.73
C SER A 354 -38.29 -17.27 3.37
N VAL A 355 -37.93 -17.93 4.48
CA VAL A 355 -36.73 -17.62 5.27
C VAL A 355 -36.10 -18.88 5.84
N ALA A 356 -34.79 -19.05 5.64
CA ALA A 356 -33.96 -20.03 6.33
C ALA A 356 -33.19 -19.34 7.47
N THR A 357 -33.36 -19.81 8.70
CA THR A 357 -32.62 -19.36 9.89
C THR A 357 -31.55 -20.37 10.23
N ILE A 358 -30.30 -19.91 10.30
CA ILE A 358 -29.13 -20.76 10.55
C ILE A 358 -28.50 -20.34 11.87
N THR A 359 -28.19 -21.32 12.72
CA THR A 359 -27.50 -21.09 14.00
C THR A 359 -26.10 -21.69 13.96
N THR A 360 -25.11 -20.94 14.40
CA THR A 360 -23.71 -21.36 14.48
C THR A 360 -23.27 -21.63 15.91
N SER A 361 -22.25 -22.47 16.09
CA SER A 361 -21.69 -22.84 17.41
C SER A 361 -20.95 -21.71 18.12
N ALA A 362 -20.54 -20.69 17.38
CA ALA A 362 -19.81 -19.52 17.87
C ALA A 362 -20.22 -18.27 17.07
N ALA A 363 -19.80 -17.09 17.54
CA ALA A 363 -20.08 -15.85 16.86
C ALA A 363 -19.49 -15.86 15.43
N HIS A 364 -20.33 -15.59 14.42
CA HIS A 364 -19.95 -15.79 13.02
C HIS A 364 -19.38 -14.55 12.33
N GLY A 365 -19.55 -13.36 12.90
CA GLY A 365 -19.02 -12.10 12.34
C GLY A 365 -19.67 -11.61 11.05
N LEU A 366 -20.58 -12.39 10.46
CA LEU A 366 -21.35 -12.04 9.26
C LEU A 366 -22.23 -10.79 9.43
N PHE A 367 -22.55 -10.13 8.32
CA PHE A 367 -23.48 -8.99 8.25
C PHE A 367 -24.51 -9.16 7.11
N ALA A 368 -25.62 -8.42 7.19
CA ALA A 368 -26.65 -8.43 6.15
C ALA A 368 -26.09 -7.93 4.81
N GLY A 369 -26.39 -8.64 3.72
CA GLY A 369 -25.87 -8.38 2.37
C GLY A 369 -24.60 -9.15 2.02
N GLU A 370 -23.99 -9.87 2.98
CA GLU A 370 -22.81 -10.71 2.73
C GLU A 370 -23.19 -11.98 1.96
N THR A 371 -22.32 -12.44 1.05
CA THR A 371 -22.55 -13.68 0.30
C THR A 371 -21.83 -14.85 0.98
N VAL A 372 -22.56 -15.91 1.28
CA VAL A 372 -22.08 -17.12 1.96
C VAL A 372 -22.46 -18.37 1.17
N LYS A 373 -21.70 -19.45 1.37
CA LYS A 373 -22.01 -20.80 0.89
C LYS A 373 -22.18 -21.71 2.09
N LEU A 374 -23.23 -22.51 2.08
CA LEU A 374 -23.45 -23.53 3.10
C LEU A 374 -23.02 -24.88 2.55
N GLN A 375 -22.46 -25.73 3.41
CA GLN A 375 -22.11 -27.11 3.12
C GLN A 375 -22.53 -27.97 4.30
N GLY A 376 -23.06 -29.16 4.04
CA GLY A 376 -23.48 -30.10 5.10
C GLY A 376 -24.67 -29.62 5.95
N VAL A 377 -25.40 -28.59 5.53
CA VAL A 377 -26.53 -28.01 6.27
C VAL A 377 -27.86 -28.58 5.77
N ASP A 378 -28.25 -28.29 4.53
CA ASP A 378 -29.51 -28.74 3.93
C ASP A 378 -29.36 -28.85 2.42
N ALA A 379 -30.00 -29.84 1.78
CA ALA A 379 -29.94 -29.99 0.32
C ALA A 379 -30.50 -28.76 -0.43
N GLN A 380 -31.43 -28.02 0.16
CA GLN A 380 -31.98 -26.78 -0.42
C GLN A 380 -31.02 -25.58 -0.35
N LEU A 381 -29.95 -25.68 0.43
CA LEU A 381 -29.01 -24.59 0.71
C LEU A 381 -27.56 -24.91 0.31
N ASN A 382 -27.20 -26.19 0.31
CA ASN A 382 -25.83 -26.63 0.14
C ASN A 382 -25.30 -26.30 -1.26
N GLY A 383 -24.10 -25.70 -1.33
CA GLY A 383 -23.42 -25.36 -2.57
C GLY A 383 -23.91 -24.09 -3.27
N LEU A 384 -25.02 -23.50 -2.82
CA LEU A 384 -25.57 -22.27 -3.39
C LEU A 384 -24.84 -21.02 -2.86
N SER A 385 -24.68 -20.01 -3.71
CA SER A 385 -24.26 -18.67 -3.29
C SER A 385 -25.47 -17.93 -2.73
N LEU A 386 -25.51 -17.76 -1.41
CA LEU A 386 -26.65 -17.23 -0.67
C LEU A 386 -26.29 -15.87 -0.07
N VAL A 387 -27.24 -14.94 -0.06
CA VAL A 387 -27.04 -13.62 0.56
C VAL A 387 -27.67 -13.61 1.95
N VAL A 388 -26.91 -13.18 2.95
CA VAL A 388 -27.41 -13.01 4.32
C VAL A 388 -28.46 -11.90 4.33
N ALA A 389 -29.70 -12.22 4.68
CA ALA A 389 -30.82 -11.28 4.71
C ALA A 389 -30.79 -10.41 5.98
N SER A 390 -30.55 -11.03 7.13
CA SER A 390 -30.39 -10.34 8.42
C SER A 390 -29.54 -11.14 9.40
N VAL A 391 -29.05 -10.48 10.44
CA VAL A 391 -28.28 -11.08 11.53
C VAL A 391 -28.98 -10.76 12.85
N PRO A 392 -29.94 -11.59 13.30
CA PRO A 392 -30.69 -11.34 14.53
C PRO A 392 -29.85 -11.41 15.81
N SER A 393 -28.77 -12.21 15.82
CA SER A 393 -27.84 -12.31 16.94
C SER A 393 -26.42 -12.63 16.45
N ALA A 394 -25.43 -12.56 17.34
CA ALA A 394 -24.04 -12.91 16.99
C ALA A 394 -23.86 -14.36 16.49
N THR A 395 -24.80 -15.26 16.78
CA THR A 395 -24.76 -16.69 16.45
C THR A 395 -25.88 -17.13 15.50
N THR A 396 -26.71 -16.20 15.02
CA THR A 396 -27.82 -16.52 14.12
C THR A 396 -27.91 -15.53 12.98
N PHE A 397 -28.14 -16.06 11.78
CA PHE A 397 -28.39 -15.27 10.59
C PHE A 397 -29.51 -15.89 9.76
N THR A 398 -30.12 -15.08 8.91
CA THR A 398 -31.21 -15.50 8.03
C THR A 398 -30.85 -15.37 6.56
N ILE A 399 -31.44 -16.22 5.74
CA ILE A 399 -31.35 -16.18 4.28
C ILE A 399 -32.77 -16.15 3.75
N SER A 400 -33.08 -15.16 2.91
CA SER A 400 -34.35 -15.10 2.20
C SER A 400 -34.31 -15.99 0.97
N GLY A 401 -35.39 -16.72 0.71
CA GLY A 401 -35.48 -17.61 -0.45
C GLY A 401 -36.84 -18.26 -0.53
N THR A 402 -37.04 -19.16 -1.49
CA THR A 402 -38.24 -20.01 -1.55
C THR A 402 -37.82 -21.42 -1.13
N PHE A 403 -38.35 -21.90 -0.01
CA PHE A 403 -37.96 -23.20 0.56
C PHE A 403 -39.17 -24.09 0.82
N THR A 404 -38.89 -25.37 1.02
CA THR A 404 -39.85 -26.27 1.66
C THR A 404 -39.65 -26.12 3.16
N ALA A 405 -40.73 -25.99 3.93
CA ALA A 405 -40.60 -25.79 5.36
C ALA A 405 -39.93 -26.99 6.04
N VAL A 406 -38.89 -26.72 6.84
CA VAL A 406 -38.17 -27.70 7.65
C VAL A 406 -38.20 -27.19 9.09
N ALA A 407 -38.73 -28.01 10.00
CA ALA A 407 -38.72 -27.70 11.43
C ALA A 407 -37.28 -27.54 11.96
N SER A 408 -37.12 -27.09 13.21
CA SER A 408 -35.80 -26.99 13.82
C SER A 408 -35.11 -28.35 13.87
N VAL A 409 -34.00 -28.47 13.15
CA VAL A 409 -33.22 -29.71 13.05
C VAL A 409 -31.76 -29.40 13.37
N ALA A 410 -31.15 -30.23 14.22
CA ALA A 410 -29.74 -30.17 14.53
C ALA A 410 -28.88 -30.60 13.32
N VAL A 411 -27.73 -29.95 13.17
CA VAL A 411 -26.79 -30.17 12.07
C VAL A 411 -25.46 -30.60 12.68
N SER A 412 -24.92 -31.74 12.26
CA SER A 412 -23.70 -32.34 12.82
C SER A 412 -22.42 -31.91 12.10
N ASP A 413 -22.48 -31.78 10.76
CA ASP A 413 -21.29 -31.60 9.91
C ASP A 413 -21.39 -30.34 9.02
N GLY A 414 -22.33 -29.46 9.34
CA GLY A 414 -22.62 -28.27 8.56
C GLY A 414 -21.65 -27.13 8.86
N PHE A 415 -21.27 -26.37 7.85
CA PHE A 415 -20.46 -25.17 8.04
C PHE A 415 -20.81 -24.06 7.04
N VAL A 416 -20.57 -22.82 7.47
CA VAL A 416 -20.63 -21.63 6.62
C VAL A 416 -19.25 -21.39 6.01
N ALA A 417 -19.16 -21.51 4.69
CA ALA A 417 -18.02 -21.06 3.90
C ALA A 417 -18.30 -19.63 3.44
N ASN A 418 -17.52 -18.65 3.90
CA ASN A 418 -17.66 -17.29 3.41
C ASN A 418 -17.28 -17.21 1.93
N VAL A 419 -18.11 -16.59 1.08
CA VAL A 419 -17.80 -16.36 -0.33
C VAL A 419 -17.18 -14.97 -0.45
N VAL A 420 -15.89 -14.92 -0.10
CA VAL A 420 -14.82 -14.00 -0.56
C VAL A 420 -14.28 -12.99 0.47
N PRO A 421 -12.96 -12.68 0.43
CA PRO A 421 -11.90 -13.40 -0.29
C PRO A 421 -11.27 -14.42 0.65
N GLN A 422 -11.10 -15.64 0.14
CA GLN A 422 -10.04 -16.50 0.65
C GLN A 422 -8.77 -15.65 0.74
N THR A 423 -8.08 -15.71 1.89
CA THR A 423 -6.66 -15.39 1.97
C THR A 423 -5.94 -16.38 1.06
N SER A 424 -5.97 -16.08 -0.23
CA SER A 424 -5.32 -16.81 -1.29
C SER A 424 -4.14 -15.95 -1.71
N THR A 425 -2.96 -16.53 -1.50
CA THR A 425 -1.66 -16.07 -1.94
C THR A 425 -1.73 -15.71 -3.44
N GLY A 426 -1.98 -14.44 -3.74
CA GLY A 426 -1.77 -13.90 -5.07
C GLY A 426 -0.27 -13.89 -5.38
N ILE A 427 0.09 -13.78 -6.66
CA ILE A 427 1.49 -13.54 -7.02
C ILE A 427 1.84 -12.14 -6.53
N THR A 428 2.55 -12.07 -5.41
CA THR A 428 3.15 -10.84 -4.90
C THR A 428 4.10 -10.27 -5.94
N ARG A 429 3.83 -9.06 -6.46
CA ARG A 429 4.58 -8.46 -7.59
C ARG A 429 5.77 -7.58 -7.16
N TYR A 430 6.24 -7.76 -5.93
CA TYR A 430 7.47 -7.13 -5.43
C TYR A 430 8.52 -8.18 -5.06
N LEU A 431 9.76 -7.72 -4.94
CA LEU A 431 10.90 -8.46 -4.43
C LEU A 431 11.73 -7.50 -3.57
N ARG A 432 12.06 -7.93 -2.36
CA ARG A 432 12.92 -7.16 -1.46
C ARG A 432 14.32 -7.74 -1.49
N LEU A 433 15.29 -6.95 -1.96
CA LEU A 433 16.71 -7.30 -1.89
C LEU A 433 17.32 -6.60 -0.68
N GLU A 434 17.76 -7.38 0.30
CA GLU A 434 18.43 -6.86 1.48
C GLU A 434 19.95 -6.95 1.32
N THR A 435 20.61 -5.82 1.56
CA THR A 435 22.05 -5.67 1.39
C THR A 435 22.64 -4.91 2.57
N ARG A 436 23.95 -5.03 2.76
CA ARG A 436 24.70 -3.99 3.46
C ARG A 436 24.94 -2.83 2.49
N ALA A 437 25.32 -1.68 3.04
CA ALA A 437 25.86 -0.60 2.24
C ALA A 437 27.13 -0.04 2.89
N THR A 438 28.02 0.53 2.09
CA THR A 438 29.15 1.31 2.59
C THR A 438 28.61 2.48 3.40
N ALA A 439 29.00 2.56 4.67
CA ALA A 439 28.76 3.74 5.47
C ALA A 439 29.68 4.84 4.94
N LEU A 440 29.09 5.93 4.47
CA LEU A 440 29.79 7.15 4.06
C LEU A 440 30.09 8.04 5.25
#